data_AF-A0A2V1ACD7-F1
#
_entry.id   AF-A0A2V1ACD7-F1
#
_cell.length_a   1.000
_cell.length_b   1.000
_cell.length_c   1.000
_cell.angle_alpha   90.00
_cell.angle_beta   90.00
_cell.angle_gamma   90.00
#
_symmetry.space_group_name_H-M   'P 1'
#
loop_
_entity.id
_entity.type
_entity.pdbx_description
1 polymer ?
#
loop_
_entity_poly.entity_id
_entity_poly.type
_entity_poly.pdbx_seq_one_letter_code
_entity_poly.pdbx_strand_id
1 'polypeptide(L)'
;MTNDLIKYFIEYDIDFIVCPSDPSHQLSYMFHKGIIDCIYGSTDLLLTQIDKFILGMEFLSKDFRFVDKHKVLNELNLSESQLIDVSIIVGCSAQPVTFSTLPPMPKHNPASQFQQMTHFKYVLDLMYQYKTFQNESSLYSYVAAFNDDDLMDLYCKGLAAIKYMPVMNVDGEVKLYISEIEADRLSDESSVFQTDVKDQQDPEQDSELPIELKIPSEVHDVVSQRLPSELYYYLSVGLMPSKILEAIALNHLSIRPPLEGGRCEDYKKLVSSRLTTQVLDAQFNLVTQLLARYYQVKRIPVSLWFTEEMFDLNSRLSMPMSARLGSWSFSKESKLFSLRIFSSKCPSLEEKPKIGEDLGDNIDIISTANFEEFVELQEPSSVCERTYWRLNKDLPSRCFDQTQNI
;
A
#
# COMPACT_ATOMS: atom_id res chain seq x y z
N MET A 1 6.23 9.23 -7.23
CA MET A 1 7.14 9.27 -6.07
C MET A 1 7.61 7.87 -5.68
N THR A 2 6.76 6.95 -5.22
CA THR A 2 7.21 5.58 -4.86
C THR A 2 7.87 4.84 -6.02
N ASN A 3 7.27 4.91 -7.22
CA ASN A 3 7.85 4.29 -8.42
C ASN A 3 9.19 4.93 -8.84
N ASP A 4 9.41 6.20 -8.51
CA ASP A 4 10.65 6.90 -8.87
C ASP A 4 11.79 6.49 -7.92
N LEU A 5 11.47 6.28 -6.63
CA LEU A 5 12.40 5.70 -5.66
C LEU A 5 12.75 4.25 -6.00
N ILE A 6 11.78 3.46 -6.44
CA ILE A 6 12.03 2.07 -6.88
C ILE A 6 12.99 2.06 -8.06
N LYS A 7 12.78 2.92 -9.07
CA LYS A 7 13.70 3.06 -10.21
C LYS A 7 15.11 3.44 -9.75
N TYR A 8 15.20 4.37 -8.80
CA TYR A 8 16.48 4.76 -8.21
C TYR A 8 17.16 3.57 -7.50
N PHE A 9 16.44 2.80 -6.69
CA PHE A 9 17.02 1.62 -6.04
C PHE A 9 17.52 0.57 -7.04
N ILE A 10 16.77 0.33 -8.12
CA ILE A 10 17.19 -0.58 -9.20
C ILE A 10 18.46 -0.06 -9.91
N GLU A 11 18.55 1.24 -10.18
CA GLU A 11 19.72 1.84 -10.84
C GLU A 11 21.01 1.72 -10.00
N TYR A 12 20.88 1.80 -8.68
CA TYR A 12 22.00 1.78 -7.74
C TYR A 12 22.24 0.40 -7.09
N ASP A 13 21.57 -0.65 -7.57
CA ASP A 13 21.69 -2.03 -7.03
C ASP A 13 21.41 -2.10 -5.51
N ILE A 14 20.40 -1.36 -5.07
CA ILE A 14 19.93 -1.33 -3.68
C ILE A 14 18.74 -2.27 -3.55
N ASP A 15 18.86 -3.29 -2.70
CA ASP A 15 17.77 -4.21 -2.40
C ASP A 15 16.60 -3.49 -1.73
N PHE A 16 15.40 -3.73 -2.23
CA PHE A 16 14.17 -3.18 -1.66
C PHE A 16 13.05 -4.22 -1.71
N ILE A 17 12.08 -4.04 -0.83
CA ILE A 17 10.84 -4.80 -0.82
C ILE A 17 9.68 -3.86 -0.53
N VAL A 18 8.61 -3.96 -1.32
CA VAL A 18 7.35 -3.26 -1.02
C VAL A 18 6.48 -4.15 -0.15
N CYS A 19 6.21 -3.73 1.08
CA CYS A 19 5.37 -4.48 2.02
C CYS A 19 3.89 -4.49 1.56
N PRO A 20 3.12 -5.54 1.89
CA PRO A 20 1.69 -5.60 1.57
C PRO A 20 0.84 -4.49 2.19
N SER A 21 1.16 -4.11 3.43
CA SER A 21 0.46 -3.05 4.16
C SER A 21 1.44 -2.20 4.98
N ASP A 22 1.73 -2.59 6.21
CA ASP A 22 2.53 -1.80 7.15
C ASP A 22 4.02 -2.22 7.12
N PRO A 23 4.94 -1.26 6.88
CA PRO A 23 6.36 -1.55 6.85
C PRO A 23 6.93 -1.89 8.23
N SER A 24 6.37 -1.38 9.32
CA SER A 24 6.92 -1.62 10.67
C SER A 24 6.78 -3.08 11.08
N HIS A 25 5.61 -3.69 10.80
CA HIS A 25 5.38 -5.12 11.06
C HIS A 25 6.23 -6.00 10.12
N GLN A 26 6.39 -5.61 8.85
CA GLN A 26 7.26 -6.32 7.91
C GLN A 26 8.72 -6.29 8.36
N LEU A 27 9.24 -5.13 8.79
CA LEU A 27 10.59 -4.99 9.31
C LEU A 27 10.79 -5.81 10.58
N SER A 28 9.80 -5.80 11.48
CA SER A 28 9.81 -6.64 12.67
C SER A 28 9.95 -8.12 12.33
N TYR A 29 9.15 -8.61 11.38
CA TYR A 29 9.26 -10.00 10.90
C TYR A 29 10.63 -10.33 10.30
N MET A 30 11.16 -9.45 9.45
CA MET A 30 12.47 -9.67 8.82
C MET A 30 13.61 -9.73 9.85
N PHE A 31 13.49 -8.95 10.93
CA PHE A 31 14.45 -8.97 12.02
C PHE A 31 14.40 -10.29 12.81
N HIS A 32 13.20 -10.77 13.16
CA HIS A 32 13.04 -12.06 13.85
C HIS A 32 13.55 -13.24 13.00
N LYS A 33 13.33 -13.20 11.68
CA LYS A 33 13.86 -14.20 10.74
C LYS A 33 15.37 -14.08 10.45
N GLY A 34 16.07 -13.12 11.05
CA GLY A 34 17.51 -12.91 10.84
C GLY A 34 17.87 -12.47 9.42
N ILE A 35 16.92 -11.91 8.67
CA ILE A 35 17.15 -11.33 7.34
C ILE A 35 17.86 -9.98 7.48
N ILE A 36 17.56 -9.25 8.55
CA ILE A 36 18.16 -7.95 8.87
C ILE A 36 18.68 -7.91 10.31
N ASP A 37 19.82 -7.27 10.52
CA ASP A 37 20.44 -7.14 11.85
C ASP A 37 19.99 -5.89 12.62
N CYS A 38 19.48 -4.88 11.91
CA CYS A 38 19.11 -3.60 12.50
C CYS A 38 17.99 -2.95 11.71
N ILE A 39 17.12 -2.23 12.43
CA ILE A 39 15.98 -1.53 11.83
C ILE A 39 16.18 -0.02 11.99
N TYR A 40 15.99 0.71 10.89
CA TYR A 40 15.80 2.15 10.87
C TYR A 40 14.34 2.44 10.48
N GLY A 41 13.57 3.11 11.33
CA GLY A 41 12.14 3.29 11.08
C GLY A 41 11.44 4.29 12.00
N SER A 42 10.11 4.39 11.83
CA SER A 42 9.26 5.26 12.62
C SER A 42 9.05 4.73 14.04
N THR A 43 8.41 5.54 14.88
CA THR A 43 8.03 5.16 16.25
C THR A 43 6.99 4.04 16.30
N ASP A 44 6.35 3.70 15.18
CA ASP A 44 5.34 2.63 15.11
C ASP A 44 5.94 1.25 15.39
N LEU A 45 7.27 1.10 15.25
CA LEU A 45 8.00 -0.09 15.68
C LEU A 45 7.82 -0.41 17.16
N LEU A 46 7.50 0.58 18.02
CA LEU A 46 7.18 0.34 19.43
C LEU A 46 5.92 -0.50 19.63
N LEU A 47 5.02 -0.51 18.66
CA LEU A 47 3.78 -1.31 18.65
C LEU A 47 4.04 -2.75 18.20
N THR A 48 5.24 -3.03 17.68
CA THR A 48 5.68 -4.36 17.23
C THR A 48 6.56 -5.04 18.28
N GLN A 49 6.96 -6.29 18.04
CA GLN A 49 7.78 -7.07 18.96
C GLN A 49 9.28 -6.80 18.77
N ILE A 50 9.66 -5.52 18.62
CA ILE A 50 11.05 -5.08 18.47
C ILE A 50 11.47 -4.27 19.69
N ASP A 51 12.61 -4.61 20.26
CA ASP A 51 13.12 -3.95 21.46
C ASP A 51 13.99 -2.73 21.14
N LYS A 52 14.78 -2.79 20.05
CA LYS A 52 15.74 -1.75 19.70
C LYS A 52 15.70 -1.41 18.22
N PHE A 53 15.64 -0.12 17.92
CA PHE A 53 15.67 0.37 16.54
C PHE A 53 16.23 1.80 16.49
N ILE A 54 16.69 2.20 15.30
CA ILE A 54 17.23 3.53 15.02
C ILE A 54 16.08 4.44 14.57
N LEU A 55 15.98 5.62 15.19
CA LEU A 55 14.93 6.61 14.91
C LEU A 55 15.44 7.74 13.99
N GLY A 56 16.73 8.06 14.06
CA GLY A 56 17.32 9.10 13.23
C GLY A 56 18.83 8.95 13.10
N MET A 57 19.34 9.22 11.92
CA MET A 57 20.78 9.29 11.65
C MET A 57 21.13 10.71 11.26
N GLU A 58 22.23 11.24 11.80
CA GLU A 58 22.76 12.53 11.42
C GLU A 58 24.14 12.35 10.77
N PHE A 59 24.16 12.44 9.44
CA PHE A 59 25.35 12.10 8.65
C PHE A 59 26.53 13.07 8.84
N LEU A 60 26.25 14.33 9.20
CA LEU A 60 27.29 15.36 9.41
C LEU A 60 28.07 15.12 10.70
N SER A 61 27.36 14.87 11.81
CA SER A 61 27.93 14.57 13.12
C SER A 61 28.42 13.11 13.23
N LYS A 62 27.94 12.23 12.34
CA LYS A 62 28.15 10.77 12.40
C LYS A 62 27.55 10.13 13.65
N ASP A 63 26.52 10.76 14.19
CA ASP A 63 25.77 10.26 15.34
C ASP A 63 24.43 9.66 14.88
N PHE A 64 23.93 8.68 15.63
CA PHE A 64 22.58 8.14 15.43
C PHE A 64 21.82 8.11 16.75
N ARG A 65 20.50 8.25 16.65
CA ARG A 65 19.56 8.18 17.75
C ARG A 65 18.83 6.86 17.67
N PHE A 66 18.90 6.08 18.74
CA PHE A 66 18.18 4.81 18.85
C PHE A 66 17.20 4.85 20.02
N VAL A 67 16.21 3.96 19.94
CA VAL A 67 15.22 3.75 20.98
C VAL A 67 15.44 2.35 21.55
N ASP A 68 15.32 2.26 22.87
CA ASP A 68 15.29 1.00 23.62
C ASP A 68 13.93 0.91 24.30
N LYS A 69 13.08 0.01 23.81
CA LYS A 69 11.68 -0.15 24.23
C LYS A 69 11.59 -0.41 25.74
N HIS A 70 12.49 -1.20 26.32
CA HIS A 70 12.49 -1.44 27.76
C HIS A 70 12.77 -0.17 28.57
N LYS A 71 13.69 0.68 28.11
CA LYS A 71 13.95 1.97 28.77
C LYS A 71 12.74 2.88 28.70
N VAL A 72 12.10 2.96 27.53
CA VAL A 72 10.88 3.76 27.34
C VAL A 72 9.75 3.26 28.25
N LEU A 73 9.50 1.96 28.30
CA LEU A 73 8.46 1.37 29.14
C LEU A 73 8.74 1.60 30.64
N ASN A 74 9.99 1.49 31.07
CA ASN A 74 10.39 1.76 32.46
C ASN A 74 10.26 3.24 32.83
N GLU A 75 10.69 4.16 31.97
CA GLU A 75 10.56 5.60 32.19
C GLU A 75 9.08 6.04 32.26
N LEU A 76 8.22 5.40 31.46
CA LEU A 76 6.78 5.62 31.47
C LEU A 76 6.02 4.72 32.46
N ASN A 77 6.68 3.83 33.21
CA ASN A 77 6.03 2.86 34.10
C ASN A 77 4.84 2.09 33.46
N LEU A 78 4.97 1.72 32.18
CA LEU A 78 3.93 1.05 31.38
C LEU A 78 4.32 -0.38 31.04
N SER A 79 3.31 -1.24 30.89
CA SER A 79 3.47 -2.49 30.14
C SER A 79 3.36 -2.25 28.63
N GLU A 80 3.78 -3.23 27.83
CA GLU A 80 3.63 -3.18 26.37
C GLU A 80 2.16 -3.07 25.93
N SER A 81 1.27 -3.85 26.55
CA SER A 81 -0.17 -3.75 26.28
C SER A 81 -0.74 -2.38 26.62
N GLN A 82 -0.27 -1.76 27.72
CA GLN A 82 -0.65 -0.41 28.11
C GLN A 82 -0.18 0.64 27.11
N LEU A 83 1.04 0.49 26.59
CA LEU A 83 1.55 1.39 25.55
C LEU A 83 0.70 1.30 24.27
N ILE A 84 0.30 0.09 23.87
CA ILE A 84 -0.60 -0.13 22.73
C ILE A 84 -1.96 0.53 22.98
N ASP A 85 -2.58 0.32 24.13
CA ASP A 85 -3.86 0.93 24.51
C ASP A 85 -3.82 2.46 24.41
N VAL A 86 -2.78 3.09 24.98
CA VAL A 86 -2.57 4.54 24.90
C VAL A 86 -2.45 4.99 23.45
N SER A 87 -1.69 4.24 22.64
CA SER A 87 -1.39 4.61 21.26
C SER A 87 -2.62 4.52 20.36
N ILE A 88 -3.49 3.54 20.60
CA ILE A 88 -4.78 3.38 19.89
C ILE A 88 -5.73 4.54 20.21
N ILE A 89 -5.87 4.92 21.49
CA ILE A 89 -6.77 6.02 21.88
C ILE A 89 -6.32 7.37 21.32
N VAL A 90 -5.00 7.62 21.29
CA VAL A 90 -4.41 8.83 20.70
C VAL A 90 -4.51 8.82 19.17
N GLY A 91 -4.36 7.65 18.57
CA GLY A 91 -4.25 7.43 17.13
C GLY A 91 -2.83 7.02 16.74
N CYS A 92 -2.74 5.96 15.92
CA CYS A 92 -1.50 5.39 15.40
C CYS A 92 -1.62 5.07 13.91
N SER A 93 -0.56 4.54 13.28
CA SER A 93 -0.59 4.20 11.84
C SER A 93 -1.72 3.21 11.49
N ALA A 94 -1.96 2.21 12.34
CA ALA A 94 -3.00 1.20 12.14
C ALA A 94 -4.42 1.74 12.39
N GLN A 95 -4.58 2.69 13.30
CA GLN A 95 -5.85 3.36 13.59
C GLN A 95 -5.61 4.88 13.73
N PRO A 96 -5.73 5.65 12.65
CA PRO A 96 -5.34 7.07 12.65
C PRO A 96 -6.35 8.00 13.32
N VAL A 97 -7.53 7.51 13.67
CA VAL A 97 -8.63 8.32 14.22
C VAL A 97 -8.41 8.55 15.71
N THR A 98 -8.16 9.78 16.13
CA THR A 98 -8.13 10.12 17.57
C THR A 98 -9.52 10.00 18.18
N PHE A 99 -9.62 9.45 19.39
CA PHE A 99 -10.92 9.26 20.04
C PHE A 99 -11.59 10.61 20.33
N SER A 100 -12.88 10.70 20.02
CA SER A 100 -13.70 11.93 20.19
C SER A 100 -13.82 12.38 21.65
N THR A 101 -13.57 11.48 22.59
CA THR A 101 -13.59 11.75 24.03
C THR A 101 -12.42 12.60 24.50
N LEU A 102 -11.35 12.71 23.71
CA LEU A 102 -10.19 13.51 24.08
C LEU A 102 -10.46 15.00 23.89
N PRO A 103 -10.06 15.86 24.85
CA PRO A 103 -10.26 17.29 24.73
C PRO A 103 -9.48 17.86 23.52
N PRO A 104 -10.02 18.90 22.85
CA PRO A 104 -9.30 19.55 21.77
C PRO A 104 -8.01 20.18 22.30
N MET A 105 -6.91 20.04 21.56
CA MET A 105 -5.62 20.59 21.98
C MET A 105 -5.69 22.11 22.17
N PRO A 106 -5.07 22.66 23.23
CA PRO A 106 -4.99 24.10 23.41
C PRO A 106 -4.25 24.74 22.23
N LYS A 107 -4.80 25.82 21.68
CA LYS A 107 -4.17 26.57 20.58
C LYS A 107 -2.79 27.06 21.04
N HIS A 108 -1.78 26.90 20.18
CA HIS A 108 -0.41 27.28 20.50
C HIS A 108 -0.32 28.74 20.94
N ASN A 109 -0.02 28.98 22.21
CA ASN A 109 0.23 30.32 22.74
C ASN A 109 1.75 30.56 22.75
N PRO A 110 2.29 31.46 21.91
CA PRO A 110 3.73 31.73 21.85
C PRO A 110 4.29 32.36 23.14
N ALA A 111 3.44 32.77 24.09
CA ALA A 111 3.85 33.35 25.37
C ALA A 111 4.08 32.31 26.49
N SER A 112 3.63 31.06 26.35
CA SER A 112 3.80 30.04 27.39
C SER A 112 5.10 29.26 27.20
N GLN A 113 6.03 29.34 28.16
CA GLN A 113 7.27 28.54 28.22
C GLN A 113 7.04 27.07 28.59
N PHE A 114 5.81 26.67 28.92
CA PHE A 114 5.47 25.31 29.31
C PHE A 114 5.18 24.43 28.09
N GLN A 115 5.68 23.18 28.13
CA GLN A 115 5.30 22.14 27.17
C GLN A 115 3.78 22.02 27.14
N GLN A 116 3.18 22.28 25.98
CA GLN A 116 1.75 22.08 25.76
C GLN A 116 1.43 20.59 25.97
N MET A 117 0.32 20.28 26.66
CA MET A 117 -0.11 18.89 26.81
C MET A 117 -0.38 18.32 25.42
N THR A 118 0.28 17.21 25.12
CA THR A 118 -0.02 16.39 23.95
C THR A 118 -1.18 15.44 24.28
N HIS A 119 -1.93 15.00 23.25
CA HIS A 119 -2.94 13.95 23.43
C HIS A 119 -2.35 12.71 24.12
N PHE A 120 -1.12 12.34 23.76
CA PHE A 120 -0.40 11.23 24.39
C PHE A 120 -0.22 11.42 25.90
N LYS A 121 0.22 12.61 26.34
CA LYS A 121 0.38 12.90 27.77
C LYS A 121 -0.94 12.83 28.52
N TYR A 122 -2.02 13.33 27.92
CA TYR A 122 -3.35 13.29 28.53
C TYR A 122 -3.85 11.85 28.74
N VAL A 123 -3.73 11.00 27.72
CA VAL A 123 -4.15 9.59 27.80
C VAL A 123 -3.26 8.81 28.78
N LEU A 124 -1.97 9.15 28.85
CA LEU A 124 -1.05 8.57 29.82
C LEU A 124 -1.42 8.93 31.26
N ASP A 125 -1.77 10.20 31.54
CA ASP A 125 -2.26 10.63 32.85
C ASP A 125 -3.58 9.93 33.23
N LEU A 126 -4.49 9.77 32.26
CA LEU A 126 -5.74 9.02 32.41
C LEU A 126 -5.48 7.56 32.79
N MET A 127 -4.54 6.90 32.11
CA MET A 127 -4.19 5.52 32.40
C MET A 127 -3.61 5.35 33.80
N TYR A 128 -2.76 6.27 34.27
CA TYR A 128 -2.27 6.23 35.66
C TYR A 128 -3.39 6.40 36.68
N GLN A 129 -4.34 7.31 36.41
CA GLN A 129 -5.52 7.47 37.26
C GLN A 129 -6.33 6.18 37.28
N TYR A 130 -6.61 5.60 36.12
CA TYR A 130 -7.41 4.39 36.01
C TYR A 130 -6.77 3.19 36.72
N LYS A 131 -5.45 3.01 36.53
CA LYS A 131 -4.65 2.00 37.24
C LYS A 131 -4.71 2.17 38.76
N THR A 132 -4.75 3.41 39.25
CA THR A 132 -4.84 3.71 40.68
C THR A 132 -6.24 3.46 41.26
N PHE A 133 -7.30 3.79 40.51
CA PHE A 133 -8.68 3.72 41.01
C PHE A 133 -9.34 2.35 40.83
N GLN A 134 -9.10 1.67 39.70
CA GLN A 134 -9.77 0.40 39.35
C GLN A 134 -8.85 -0.82 39.50
N ASN A 135 -7.54 -0.62 39.72
CA ASN A 135 -6.53 -1.68 39.73
C ASN A 135 -6.52 -2.53 38.43
N GLU A 136 -7.05 -1.99 37.34
CA GLU A 136 -7.09 -2.64 36.04
C GLU A 136 -5.91 -2.17 35.19
N SER A 137 -5.38 -3.09 34.39
CA SER A 137 -4.20 -2.86 33.57
C SER A 137 -4.52 -2.47 32.13
N SER A 138 -5.76 -2.66 31.67
CA SER A 138 -6.20 -2.39 30.30
C SER A 138 -7.16 -1.19 30.26
N LEU A 139 -7.08 -0.39 29.20
CA LEU A 139 -8.05 0.70 28.98
C LEU A 139 -9.37 0.23 28.35
N TYR A 140 -9.51 -1.05 28.02
CA TYR A 140 -10.75 -1.64 27.51
C TYR A 140 -11.99 -1.28 28.35
N SER A 141 -11.91 -1.44 29.66
CA SER A 141 -13.00 -1.14 30.60
C SER A 141 -13.32 0.34 30.69
N TYR A 142 -12.31 1.21 30.51
CA TYR A 142 -12.50 2.65 30.38
C TYR A 142 -13.32 2.99 29.12
N VAL A 143 -12.98 2.41 27.96
CA VAL A 143 -13.75 2.63 26.73
C VAL A 143 -15.16 2.05 26.87
N ALA A 144 -15.30 0.87 27.47
CA ALA A 144 -16.59 0.21 27.68
C ALA A 144 -17.53 1.02 28.59
N ALA A 145 -16.97 1.81 29.52
CA ALA A 145 -17.76 2.66 30.41
C ALA A 145 -18.53 3.78 29.69
N PHE A 146 -18.15 4.15 28.46
CA PHE A 146 -18.90 5.14 27.67
C PHE A 146 -20.18 4.57 27.05
N ASN A 147 -20.32 3.25 26.97
CA ASN A 147 -21.46 2.58 26.35
C ASN A 147 -21.75 3.09 24.93
N ASP A 148 -20.69 3.37 24.18
CA ASP A 148 -20.69 3.79 22.78
C ASP A 148 -20.13 2.64 21.93
N ASP A 149 -21.00 2.00 21.16
CA ASP A 149 -20.67 0.81 20.36
C ASP A 149 -19.66 1.14 19.24
N ASP A 150 -19.74 2.33 18.64
CA ASP A 150 -18.85 2.73 17.53
C ASP A 150 -17.41 2.95 18.04
N LEU A 151 -17.26 3.55 19.23
CA LEU A 151 -15.95 3.73 19.85
C LEU A 151 -15.34 2.40 20.30
N MET A 152 -16.16 1.49 20.82
CA MET A 152 -15.71 0.15 21.21
C MET A 152 -15.26 -0.67 19.99
N ASP A 153 -16.00 -0.59 18.89
CA ASP A 153 -15.63 -1.23 17.63
C ASP A 153 -14.32 -0.65 17.10
N LEU A 154 -14.17 0.69 17.10
CA LEU A 154 -12.92 1.35 16.71
C LEU A 154 -11.71 0.88 17.53
N TYR A 155 -11.85 0.81 18.87
CA TYR A 155 -10.81 0.32 19.76
C TYR A 155 -10.44 -1.14 19.48
N CYS A 156 -11.43 -2.02 19.37
CA CYS A 156 -11.21 -3.44 19.11
C CYS A 156 -10.58 -3.68 17.73
N LYS A 157 -11.01 -2.93 16.71
CA LYS A 157 -10.40 -2.95 15.37
C LYS A 157 -8.95 -2.47 15.40
N GLY A 158 -8.64 -1.41 16.15
CA GLY A 158 -7.26 -0.94 16.34
C GLY A 158 -6.34 -2.02 16.95
N LEU A 159 -6.80 -2.68 18.02
CA LEU A 159 -6.07 -3.79 18.65
C LEU A 159 -5.89 -4.97 17.69
N ALA A 160 -6.95 -5.33 16.96
CA ALA A 160 -6.90 -6.40 15.98
C ALA A 160 -5.95 -6.07 14.81
N ALA A 161 -5.90 -4.81 14.35
CA ALA A 161 -5.05 -4.37 13.27
C ALA A 161 -3.56 -4.54 13.61
N ILE A 162 -3.15 -4.12 14.81
CA ILE A 162 -1.76 -4.27 15.29
C ILE A 162 -1.42 -5.76 15.47
N LYS A 163 -2.33 -6.56 16.04
CA LYS A 163 -2.09 -7.97 16.32
C LYS A 163 -2.01 -8.84 15.05
N TYR A 164 -2.90 -8.60 14.09
CA TYR A 164 -3.09 -9.46 12.92
C TYR A 164 -2.62 -8.83 11.61
N MET A 165 -1.76 -7.80 11.65
CA MET A 165 -1.22 -7.17 10.45
C MET A 165 -0.65 -8.22 9.47
N PRO A 166 -0.89 -8.12 8.15
CA PRO A 166 -0.42 -9.08 7.17
C PRO A 166 1.05 -8.79 6.82
N VAL A 167 1.84 -9.85 6.76
CA VAL A 167 3.28 -9.80 6.49
C VAL A 167 3.61 -10.82 5.41
N MET A 168 4.58 -10.48 4.58
CA MET A 168 5.10 -11.37 3.54
C MET A 168 6.21 -12.25 4.10
N ASN A 169 6.04 -13.56 3.93
CA ASN A 169 7.01 -14.57 4.33
C ASN A 169 8.18 -14.71 3.35
N VAL A 170 9.22 -15.42 3.78
CA VAL A 170 10.33 -15.87 2.92
C VAL A 170 9.85 -16.71 1.74
N ASP A 171 8.74 -17.47 1.92
CA ASP A 171 8.12 -18.27 0.86
C ASP A 171 7.36 -17.42 -0.19
N GLY A 172 7.21 -16.11 0.04
CA GLY A 172 6.44 -15.20 -0.81
C GLY A 172 4.93 -15.22 -0.56
N GLU A 173 4.46 -15.98 0.43
CA GLU A 173 3.05 -15.96 0.88
C GLU A 173 2.81 -14.84 1.89
N VAL A 174 1.59 -14.27 1.87
CA VAL A 174 1.15 -13.29 2.87
C VAL A 174 0.35 -13.99 3.97
N LYS A 175 0.85 -13.90 5.20
CA LYS A 175 0.25 -14.48 6.41
C LYS A 175 0.15 -13.43 7.52
N LEU A 176 -0.53 -13.76 8.62
CA LEU A 176 -0.72 -12.84 9.74
C LEU A 176 0.55 -12.78 10.58
N TYR A 177 0.96 -11.58 10.97
CA TYR A 177 2.16 -11.30 11.76
C TYR A 177 2.30 -12.17 13.00
N ILE A 178 1.24 -12.26 13.82
CA ILE A 178 1.29 -13.07 15.05
C ILE A 178 1.50 -14.56 14.79
N SER A 179 0.91 -15.09 13.73
CA SER A 179 1.04 -16.52 13.39
C SER A 179 2.49 -16.87 13.06
N GLU A 180 3.21 -15.95 12.45
CA GLU A 180 4.59 -16.17 12.01
C GLU A 180 5.59 -16.02 13.14
N ILE A 181 5.38 -15.03 14.01
CA ILE A 181 6.22 -14.83 15.18
C ILE A 181 6.07 -15.95 16.19
N GLU A 182 4.85 -16.40 16.45
CA GLU A 182 4.63 -17.50 17.39
C GLU A 182 5.17 -18.82 16.86
N ALA A 183 5.10 -19.05 15.55
CA ALA A 183 5.74 -20.20 14.92
C ALA A 183 7.27 -20.20 15.13
N ASP A 184 7.90 -19.02 15.10
CA ASP A 184 9.34 -18.88 15.34
C ASP A 184 9.73 -19.18 16.80
N ARG A 185 8.93 -18.66 17.75
CA ARG A 185 9.15 -18.95 19.18
C ARG A 185 9.09 -20.45 19.48
N LEU A 186 8.18 -21.17 18.82
CA LEU A 186 8.06 -22.62 18.95
C LEU A 186 9.25 -23.37 18.31
N SER A 187 9.84 -22.85 17.23
CA SER A 187 11.07 -23.42 16.68
C SER A 187 12.30 -23.14 17.55
N ASP A 188 12.37 -21.99 18.22
CA ASP A 188 13.48 -21.67 19.11
C ASP A 188 13.47 -22.51 20.39
N GLU A 189 12.31 -22.71 21.02
CA GLU A 189 12.14 -23.59 22.19
C GLU A 189 12.54 -25.06 21.88
N SER A 190 12.33 -25.52 20.64
CA SER A 190 12.74 -26.86 20.22
C SER A 190 14.23 -26.98 19.85
N SER A 191 14.93 -25.86 19.66
CA SER A 191 16.36 -25.82 19.33
C SER A 191 17.30 -25.75 20.55
N VAL A 192 16.78 -25.44 21.75
CA VAL A 192 17.60 -25.18 22.96
C VAL A 192 17.75 -26.39 23.90
N PHE A 193 17.04 -27.50 23.68
CA PHE A 193 17.15 -28.71 24.53
C PHE A 193 17.43 -30.01 23.75
N GLN A 194 18.64 -30.14 23.22
CA GLN A 194 19.27 -31.45 23.02
C GLN A 194 20.74 -31.43 23.47
N THR A 195 20.96 -31.29 24.77
CA THR A 195 22.14 -31.86 25.43
C THR A 195 21.78 -32.34 26.84
N ASP A 196 21.82 -33.66 26.97
CA ASP A 196 22.12 -34.47 28.16
C ASP A 196 21.23 -34.33 29.41
N VAL A 197 20.33 -35.30 29.61
CA VAL A 197 20.44 -36.38 30.65
C VAL A 197 19.17 -37.25 30.58
N LYS A 198 19.37 -38.57 30.41
CA LYS A 198 18.36 -39.58 30.74
C LYS A 198 18.46 -39.91 32.24
N ASP A 199 17.34 -39.87 32.97
CA ASP A 199 16.86 -41.02 33.76
C ASP A 199 15.50 -40.77 34.47
N GLN A 200 14.51 -41.53 34.01
CA GLN A 200 13.39 -42.24 34.67
C GLN A 200 12.66 -41.66 35.91
N GLN A 201 11.35 -41.34 35.77
CA GLN A 201 10.14 -42.02 36.36
C GLN A 201 8.92 -41.06 36.42
N ASP A 202 7.77 -41.55 35.92
CA ASP A 202 6.46 -40.87 35.67
C ASP A 202 5.67 -40.46 36.96
N PRO A 203 4.41 -39.92 36.92
CA PRO A 203 3.53 -39.55 35.79
C PRO A 203 2.75 -38.20 35.93
N GLU A 204 2.03 -37.84 34.85
CA GLU A 204 0.91 -36.87 34.80
C GLU A 204 1.22 -35.38 34.99
N GLN A 205 1.63 -34.72 33.91
CA GLN A 205 1.13 -33.38 33.61
C GLN A 205 1.07 -33.21 32.10
N ASP A 206 -0.12 -32.84 31.64
CA ASP A 206 -0.51 -32.74 30.25
C ASP A 206 0.54 -32.04 29.40
N SER A 207 0.94 -32.71 28.33
CA SER A 207 1.58 -32.05 27.20
C SER A 207 0.55 -31.09 26.61
N GLU A 208 0.56 -29.83 27.04
CA GLU A 208 -0.30 -28.80 26.48
C GLU A 208 -0.01 -28.69 24.98
N LEU A 209 -0.99 -29.18 24.21
CA LEU A 209 -1.10 -28.96 22.78
C LEU A 209 -1.06 -27.44 22.49
N PRO A 210 -0.63 -27.03 21.29
CA PRO A 210 -0.32 -25.64 20.97
C PRO A 210 -1.50 -24.75 21.30
N ILE A 211 -1.24 -23.59 21.93
CA ILE A 211 -2.23 -22.53 22.11
C ILE A 211 -2.86 -22.29 20.74
N GLU A 212 -4.08 -22.78 20.54
CA GLU A 212 -4.79 -22.66 19.28
C GLU A 212 -5.06 -21.17 19.10
N LEU A 213 -4.27 -20.51 18.24
CA LEU A 213 -4.43 -19.10 17.91
C LEU A 213 -5.84 -18.87 17.38
N LYS A 214 -6.73 -18.39 18.25
CA LYS A 214 -8.13 -18.13 17.90
C LYS A 214 -8.22 -16.83 17.09
N ILE A 215 -7.96 -16.95 15.79
CA ILE A 215 -8.11 -15.86 14.82
C ILE A 215 -9.62 -15.61 14.62
N PRO A 216 -10.11 -14.37 14.82
CA PRO A 216 -11.51 -14.04 14.53
C PRO A 216 -11.86 -14.24 13.06
N SER A 217 -13.11 -14.62 12.75
CA SER A 217 -13.56 -14.82 11.35
C SER A 217 -13.53 -13.52 10.53
N GLU A 218 -13.82 -12.39 11.17
CA GLU A 218 -13.94 -11.07 10.54
C GLU A 218 -12.63 -10.27 10.54
N VAL A 219 -11.46 -10.90 10.71
CA VAL A 219 -10.16 -10.18 10.68
C VAL A 219 -9.94 -9.43 9.35
N HIS A 220 -10.53 -9.93 8.27
CA HIS A 220 -10.44 -9.33 6.94
C HIS A 220 -11.09 -7.94 6.84
N ASP A 221 -12.03 -7.62 7.74
CA ASP A 221 -12.64 -6.28 7.81
C ASP A 221 -11.68 -5.25 8.43
N VAL A 222 -10.71 -5.70 9.22
CA VAL A 222 -9.74 -4.86 9.92
C VAL A 222 -8.45 -4.71 9.12
N VAL A 223 -7.91 -5.84 8.67
CA VAL A 223 -6.56 -5.93 8.11
C VAL A 223 -6.53 -5.81 6.59
N SER A 224 -7.71 -5.88 5.94
CA SER A 224 -7.98 -6.00 4.51
C SER A 224 -8.18 -7.43 4.00
N GLN A 225 -8.79 -7.52 2.82
CA GLN A 225 -9.05 -8.79 2.16
C GLN A 225 -7.77 -9.39 1.56
N ARG A 226 -7.60 -10.71 1.71
CA ARG A 226 -6.45 -11.42 1.16
C ARG A 226 -6.52 -11.51 -0.36
N LEU A 227 -5.48 -11.02 -1.02
CA LEU A 227 -5.27 -11.18 -2.46
C LEU A 227 -4.46 -12.46 -2.76
N PRO A 228 -4.45 -12.93 -4.01
CA PRO A 228 -3.56 -14.02 -4.44
C PRO A 228 -2.09 -13.68 -4.20
N SER A 229 -1.27 -14.69 -3.88
CA SER A 229 0.15 -14.53 -3.58
C SER A 229 0.94 -13.93 -4.75
N GLU A 230 0.54 -14.21 -5.98
CA GLU A 230 1.19 -13.69 -7.19
C GLU A 230 1.09 -12.15 -7.26
N LEU A 231 -0.04 -11.57 -6.84
CA LEU A 231 -0.19 -10.12 -6.81
C LEU A 231 0.69 -9.47 -5.74
N TYR A 232 0.84 -10.13 -4.59
CA TYR A 232 1.75 -9.67 -3.56
C TYR A 232 3.21 -9.76 -4.02
N TYR A 233 3.58 -10.80 -4.76
CA TYR A 233 4.92 -10.89 -5.36
C TYR A 233 5.19 -9.75 -6.36
N TYR A 234 4.23 -9.44 -7.25
CA TYR A 234 4.41 -8.30 -8.17
C TYR A 234 4.42 -6.94 -7.44
N LEU A 235 3.71 -6.84 -6.32
CA LEU A 235 3.80 -5.68 -5.44
C LEU A 235 5.19 -5.58 -4.82
N SER A 236 5.73 -6.65 -4.23
CA SER A 236 7.03 -6.62 -3.54
C SER A 236 8.19 -6.23 -4.45
N VAL A 237 8.15 -6.66 -5.71
CA VAL A 237 9.13 -6.28 -6.74
C VAL A 237 8.91 -4.84 -7.26
N GLY A 238 7.77 -4.21 -6.93
CA GLY A 238 7.45 -2.85 -7.36
C GLY A 238 6.93 -2.74 -8.80
N LEU A 239 6.50 -3.86 -9.41
CA LEU A 239 5.93 -3.88 -10.77
C LEU A 239 4.49 -3.35 -10.79
N MET A 240 3.73 -3.60 -9.73
CA MET A 240 2.34 -3.19 -9.61
C MET A 240 2.19 -1.97 -8.69
N PRO A 241 1.37 -0.97 -9.07
CA PRO A 241 1.13 0.18 -8.21
C PRO A 241 0.33 -0.22 -6.96
N SER A 242 0.89 0.07 -5.78
CA SER A 242 0.28 -0.30 -4.49
C SER A 242 -1.14 0.26 -4.34
N LYS A 243 -1.37 1.49 -4.78
CA LYS A 243 -2.67 2.19 -4.66
C LYS A 243 -3.85 1.41 -5.27
N ILE A 244 -3.64 0.70 -6.37
CA ILE A 244 -4.72 -0.07 -7.02
C ILE A 244 -5.02 -1.33 -6.20
N LEU A 245 -3.97 -2.04 -5.76
CA LEU A 245 -4.10 -3.24 -4.95
C LEU A 245 -4.70 -2.94 -3.57
N GLU A 246 -4.22 -1.88 -2.90
CA GLU A 246 -4.77 -1.35 -1.66
C GLU A 246 -6.26 -1.04 -1.79
N ALA A 247 -6.67 -0.38 -2.89
CA ALA A 247 -8.07 -0.05 -3.13
C ALA A 247 -8.95 -1.29 -3.37
N ILE A 248 -8.41 -2.33 -4.02
CA ILE A 248 -9.12 -3.61 -4.19
C ILE A 248 -9.25 -4.32 -2.83
N ALA A 249 -8.19 -4.36 -2.03
CA ALA A 249 -8.16 -5.04 -0.74
C ALA A 249 -9.03 -4.35 0.33
N LEU A 250 -9.00 -3.01 0.39
CA LEU A 250 -9.80 -2.18 1.31
C LEU A 250 -11.20 -1.85 0.78
N ASN A 251 -11.49 -2.16 -0.49
CA ASN A 251 -12.75 -1.85 -1.17
C ASN A 251 -13.11 -0.37 -1.21
N HIS A 252 -12.12 0.51 -1.21
CA HIS A 252 -12.33 1.95 -1.25
C HIS A 252 -11.06 2.61 -1.81
N LEU A 253 -11.25 3.53 -2.75
CA LEU A 253 -10.16 4.30 -3.35
C LEU A 253 -10.21 5.74 -2.83
N SER A 254 -9.19 6.14 -2.07
CA SER A 254 -9.01 7.54 -1.68
C SER A 254 -8.04 8.24 -2.64
N ILE A 255 -8.49 9.34 -3.25
CA ILE A 255 -7.62 10.18 -4.08
C ILE A 255 -7.03 11.29 -3.20
N ARG A 256 -5.72 11.17 -2.95
CA ARG A 256 -4.96 12.16 -2.19
C ARG A 256 -4.84 13.50 -2.93
N PRO A 257 -4.72 14.61 -2.19
CA PRO A 257 -4.39 15.90 -2.77
C PRO A 257 -3.00 15.87 -3.43
N PRO A 258 -2.75 16.75 -4.41
CA PRO A 258 -1.42 16.92 -4.98
C PRO A 258 -0.46 17.53 -3.93
N LEU A 259 0.84 17.45 -4.20
CA LEU A 259 1.89 17.95 -3.29
C LEU A 259 1.73 19.44 -2.92
N GLU A 260 1.07 20.23 -3.77
CA GLU A 260 0.76 21.64 -3.52
C GLU A 260 -0.41 21.88 -2.55
N GLY A 261 -0.90 20.84 -1.87
CA GLY A 261 -2.00 20.95 -0.91
C GLY A 261 -3.35 21.27 -1.57
N GLY A 262 -3.49 20.95 -2.86
CA GLY A 262 -4.79 20.92 -3.54
C GLY A 262 -5.43 22.28 -3.90
N ARG A 263 -4.69 23.38 -3.80
CA ARG A 263 -5.21 24.71 -4.18
C ARG A 263 -5.46 24.88 -5.68
N CYS A 264 -4.86 24.03 -6.51
CA CYS A 264 -5.02 24.07 -7.95
C CYS A 264 -6.37 23.50 -8.40
N GLU A 265 -7.19 24.33 -9.04
CA GLU A 265 -8.48 23.93 -9.61
C GLU A 265 -8.35 23.00 -10.82
N ASP A 266 -7.22 23.05 -11.53
CA ASP A 266 -7.01 22.23 -12.73
C ASP A 266 -6.85 20.75 -12.39
N TYR A 267 -6.19 20.43 -11.28
CA TYR A 267 -6.13 19.05 -10.79
C TYR A 267 -7.51 18.54 -10.35
N LYS A 268 -8.33 19.39 -9.70
CA LYS A 268 -9.70 19.01 -9.34
C LYS A 268 -10.53 18.69 -10.57
N LYS A 269 -10.44 19.51 -11.62
CA LYS A 269 -11.10 19.26 -12.92
C LYS A 269 -10.57 17.99 -13.60
N LEU A 270 -9.27 17.71 -13.50
CA LEU A 270 -8.68 16.51 -14.07
C LEU A 270 -9.22 15.25 -13.37
N VAL A 271 -9.23 15.25 -12.03
CA VAL A 271 -9.70 14.11 -11.24
C VAL A 271 -11.21 13.89 -11.42
N SER A 272 -12.00 14.96 -11.54
CA SER A 272 -13.44 14.88 -11.82
C SER A 272 -13.77 14.63 -13.30
N SER A 273 -12.77 14.66 -14.18
CA SER A 273 -13.01 14.45 -15.61
C SER A 273 -13.45 13.00 -15.89
N ARG A 274 -14.38 12.86 -16.84
CA ARG A 274 -14.83 11.54 -17.32
C ARG A 274 -13.68 10.69 -17.86
N LEU A 275 -12.66 11.31 -18.44
CA LEU A 275 -11.48 10.62 -18.96
C LEU A 275 -10.73 9.89 -17.84
N THR A 276 -10.46 10.58 -16.73
CA THR A 276 -9.78 9.98 -15.57
C THR A 276 -10.60 8.83 -14.99
N THR A 277 -11.91 9.00 -14.84
CA THR A 277 -12.80 7.92 -14.38
C THR A 277 -12.73 6.70 -15.30
N GLN A 278 -12.76 6.90 -16.62
CA GLN A 278 -12.66 5.81 -17.60
C GLN A 278 -11.30 5.10 -17.58
N VAL A 279 -10.21 5.84 -17.38
CA VAL A 279 -8.86 5.26 -17.26
C VAL A 279 -8.74 4.45 -15.99
N LEU A 280 -9.24 4.96 -14.85
CA LEU A 280 -9.27 4.23 -13.59
C LEU A 280 -10.12 2.96 -13.73
N ASP A 281 -11.34 3.06 -14.27
CA ASP A 281 -12.19 1.90 -14.55
C ASP A 281 -11.45 0.85 -15.40
N ALA A 282 -10.72 1.27 -16.43
CA ALA A 282 -9.94 0.36 -17.28
C ALA A 282 -8.79 -0.31 -16.50
N GLN A 283 -8.06 0.44 -15.67
CA GLN A 283 -6.98 -0.09 -14.85
C GLN A 283 -7.50 -1.12 -13.83
N PHE A 284 -8.57 -0.81 -13.10
CA PHE A 284 -9.18 -1.75 -12.17
C PHE A 284 -9.69 -2.99 -12.91
N ASN A 285 -10.32 -2.83 -14.07
CA ASN A 285 -10.80 -3.96 -14.87
C ASN A 285 -9.67 -4.90 -15.31
N LEU A 286 -8.50 -4.38 -15.69
CA LEU A 286 -7.35 -5.22 -16.06
C LEU A 286 -6.88 -6.10 -14.89
N VAL A 287 -6.89 -5.55 -13.68
CA VAL A 287 -6.47 -6.30 -12.47
C VAL A 287 -7.56 -7.25 -12.00
N THR A 288 -8.81 -6.79 -11.90
CA THR A 288 -9.93 -7.59 -11.38
C THR A 288 -10.32 -8.75 -12.29
N GLN A 289 -10.05 -8.67 -13.60
CA GLN A 289 -10.25 -9.78 -14.54
C GLN A 289 -9.43 -11.02 -14.18
N LEU A 290 -8.26 -10.83 -13.58
CA LEU A 290 -7.39 -11.92 -13.13
C LEU A 290 -7.82 -12.50 -11.77
N LEU A 291 -8.72 -11.80 -11.06
CA LEU A 291 -9.19 -12.16 -9.74
C LEU A 291 -10.49 -12.96 -9.78
N ALA A 292 -10.86 -13.52 -8.63
CA ALA A 292 -12.13 -14.21 -8.45
C ALA A 292 -13.34 -13.30 -8.77
N ARG A 293 -14.46 -13.93 -9.18
CA ARG A 293 -15.70 -13.25 -9.58
C ARG A 293 -16.20 -12.22 -8.56
N TYR A 294 -15.92 -12.42 -7.28
CA TYR A 294 -16.21 -11.47 -6.22
C TYR A 294 -15.66 -10.05 -6.55
N TYR A 295 -14.38 -9.95 -6.91
CA TYR A 295 -13.72 -8.68 -7.22
C TYR A 295 -14.15 -8.08 -8.57
N GLN A 296 -14.63 -8.91 -9.50
CA GLN A 296 -15.11 -8.48 -10.82
C GLN A 296 -16.50 -7.82 -10.81
N VAL A 297 -17.32 -8.12 -9.80
CA VAL A 297 -18.70 -7.60 -9.72
C VAL A 297 -18.79 -6.43 -8.75
N LYS A 298 -17.87 -6.36 -7.78
CA LYS A 298 -17.90 -5.39 -6.70
C LYS A 298 -17.54 -3.99 -7.18
N ARG A 299 -18.40 -3.02 -6.87
CA ARG A 299 -18.14 -1.59 -7.14
C ARG A 299 -17.20 -1.03 -6.09
N ILE A 300 -16.25 -0.20 -6.53
CA ILE A 300 -15.28 0.45 -5.65
C ILE A 300 -15.67 1.93 -5.54
N PRO A 301 -16.12 2.39 -4.36
CA PRO A 301 -16.37 3.81 -4.13
C PRO A 301 -15.06 4.59 -4.12
N VAL A 302 -15.08 5.75 -4.78
CA VAL A 302 -13.95 6.69 -4.83
C VAL A 302 -14.27 7.90 -3.98
N SER A 303 -13.44 8.17 -2.97
CA SER A 303 -13.50 9.41 -2.20
C SER A 303 -12.53 10.44 -2.74
N LEU A 304 -13.03 11.66 -2.87
CA LEU A 304 -12.27 12.83 -3.27
C LEU A 304 -12.01 13.70 -2.05
N TRP A 305 -10.76 14.13 -1.85
CA TRP A 305 -10.39 14.96 -0.70
C TRP A 305 -11.08 16.34 -0.63
N PHE A 306 -11.70 16.80 -1.73
CA PHE A 306 -12.36 18.11 -1.82
C PHE A 306 -13.89 18.03 -1.87
N THR A 307 -14.49 16.84 -1.89
CA THR A 307 -15.94 16.66 -2.03
C THR A 307 -16.40 15.44 -1.24
N GLU A 308 -17.49 15.58 -0.49
CA GLU A 308 -18.08 14.49 0.30
C GLU A 308 -18.85 13.48 -0.57
N GLU A 309 -19.24 13.87 -1.79
CA GLU A 309 -19.86 12.97 -2.76
C GLU A 309 -18.88 11.91 -3.24
N MET A 310 -19.26 10.65 -3.04
CA MET A 310 -18.55 9.48 -3.56
C MET A 310 -19.17 9.05 -4.88
N PHE A 311 -18.32 8.66 -5.83
CA PHE A 311 -18.78 8.00 -7.06
C PHE A 311 -18.20 6.59 -7.17
N ASP A 312 -18.95 5.69 -7.79
CA ASP A 312 -18.57 4.29 -7.91
C ASP A 312 -17.85 4.01 -9.23
N LEU A 313 -16.72 3.30 -9.15
CA LEU A 313 -16.07 2.69 -10.31
C LEU A 313 -16.77 1.38 -10.67
N ASN A 314 -16.97 1.15 -11.96
CA ASN A 314 -17.58 -0.06 -12.47
C ASN A 314 -16.49 -1.07 -12.86
N SER A 315 -16.25 -2.06 -12.01
CA SER A 315 -15.36 -3.21 -12.24
C SER A 315 -15.91 -4.25 -13.24
N ARG A 316 -16.99 -3.91 -13.97
CA ARG A 316 -17.56 -4.82 -14.97
C ARG A 316 -16.57 -4.94 -16.13
N LEU A 317 -16.36 -6.18 -16.58
CA LEU A 317 -15.71 -6.56 -17.84
C LEU A 317 -16.07 -5.57 -18.96
N SER A 318 -15.25 -4.53 -19.08
CA SER A 318 -15.31 -3.60 -20.17
C SER A 318 -14.53 -4.20 -21.31
N MET A 319 -15.02 -4.00 -22.54
CA MET A 319 -14.26 -4.42 -23.72
C MET A 319 -12.86 -3.82 -23.63
N PRO A 320 -11.79 -4.60 -23.90
CA PRO A 320 -10.43 -4.11 -23.87
C PRO A 320 -10.31 -2.87 -24.76
N MET A 321 -9.43 -1.93 -24.40
CA MET A 321 -9.25 -0.69 -25.16
C MET A 321 -8.98 -0.96 -26.66
N SER A 322 -8.32 -2.06 -26.99
CA SER A 322 -8.12 -2.55 -28.37
C SER A 322 -9.43 -2.82 -29.12
N ALA A 323 -10.48 -3.25 -28.43
CA ALA A 323 -11.81 -3.48 -29.01
C ALA A 323 -12.67 -2.20 -29.04
N ARG A 324 -12.29 -1.16 -28.29
CA ARG A 324 -12.90 0.18 -28.31
C ARG A 324 -12.24 1.11 -29.32
N LEU A 325 -10.97 0.88 -29.62
CA LEU A 325 -10.26 1.50 -30.73
C LEU A 325 -10.87 0.95 -32.02
N GLY A 326 -11.92 1.63 -32.49
CA GLY A 326 -12.53 1.35 -33.79
C GLY A 326 -11.46 1.36 -34.89
N SER A 327 -11.72 0.57 -35.94
CA SER A 327 -10.85 0.45 -37.12
C SER A 327 -10.29 1.81 -37.54
N TRP A 328 -8.99 1.85 -37.78
CA TRP A 328 -8.24 3.05 -38.17
C TRP A 328 -9.04 3.97 -39.08
N SER A 329 -9.27 5.21 -38.63
CA SER A 329 -9.88 6.23 -39.47
C SER A 329 -8.83 6.73 -40.45
N PHE A 330 -8.90 6.24 -41.69
CA PHE A 330 -8.08 6.75 -42.77
C PHE A 330 -8.61 8.12 -43.22
N SER A 331 -7.90 9.21 -42.88
CA SER A 331 -8.23 10.55 -43.39
C SER A 331 -7.25 10.94 -44.50
N LYS A 332 -7.72 11.04 -45.74
CA LYS A 332 -6.97 11.68 -46.83
C LYS A 332 -6.98 13.19 -46.62
N GLU A 333 -5.99 13.74 -45.92
CA GLU A 333 -5.83 15.20 -45.79
C GLU A 333 -4.54 15.73 -46.41
N SER A 334 -4.70 16.84 -47.13
CA SER A 334 -3.72 17.47 -48.01
C SER A 334 -2.58 18.15 -47.25
N LYS A 335 -1.34 17.91 -47.70
CA LYS A 335 -0.05 18.64 -47.57
C LYS A 335 0.39 19.31 -46.25
N LEU A 336 -0.49 19.70 -45.32
CA LEU A 336 -0.15 20.29 -44.02
C LEU A 336 -0.98 19.63 -42.92
N PHE A 337 -0.35 18.75 -42.16
CA PHE A 337 -0.94 18.10 -40.98
C PHE A 337 -1.03 19.11 -39.82
N SER A 338 -2.22 19.24 -39.22
CA SER A 338 -2.44 20.04 -38.02
C SER A 338 -3.14 19.22 -36.95
N LEU A 339 -2.49 19.04 -35.80
CA LEU A 339 -2.96 18.20 -34.70
C LEU A 339 -4.35 18.61 -34.18
N ARG A 340 -4.63 19.93 -34.10
CA ARG A 340 -5.94 20.45 -33.69
C ARG A 340 -7.08 20.07 -34.64
N ILE A 341 -6.79 20.02 -35.94
CA ILE A 341 -7.78 19.66 -36.96
C ILE A 341 -8.00 18.15 -36.92
N PHE A 342 -6.94 17.38 -36.73
CA PHE A 342 -7.00 15.93 -36.57
C PHE A 342 -7.79 15.52 -35.32
N SER A 343 -7.51 16.11 -34.15
CA SER A 343 -8.22 15.81 -32.90
C SER A 343 -9.71 16.17 -32.96
N SER A 344 -10.09 17.17 -33.76
CA SER A 344 -11.49 17.55 -33.98
C SER A 344 -12.25 16.59 -34.90
N LYS A 345 -11.53 15.78 -35.69
CA LYS A 345 -12.09 14.83 -36.67
C LYS A 345 -12.08 13.39 -36.17
N CYS A 346 -11.39 13.10 -35.08
CA CYS A 346 -11.48 11.80 -34.44
C CYS A 346 -12.92 11.58 -33.94
N PRO A 347 -13.59 10.49 -34.34
CA PRO A 347 -14.87 10.16 -33.76
C PRO A 347 -14.71 9.98 -32.25
N SER A 348 -15.67 10.47 -31.47
CA SER A 348 -15.77 10.09 -30.07
C SER A 348 -15.82 8.57 -29.97
N LEU A 349 -15.20 8.01 -28.92
CA LEU A 349 -14.98 6.57 -28.64
C LEU A 349 -16.23 5.65 -28.65
N GLU A 350 -17.38 6.14 -29.10
CA GLU A 350 -18.68 5.44 -29.09
C GLU A 350 -19.27 5.24 -30.50
N GLU A 351 -18.68 5.78 -31.57
CA GLU A 351 -19.20 5.56 -32.94
C GLU A 351 -18.63 4.29 -33.60
N LYS A 352 -19.53 3.41 -34.07
CA LYS A 352 -19.16 2.22 -34.85
C LYS A 352 -18.54 2.63 -36.20
N PRO A 353 -17.45 1.98 -36.63
CA PRO A 353 -16.83 2.31 -37.91
C PRO A 353 -17.73 1.90 -39.08
N LYS A 354 -17.88 2.80 -40.06
CA LYS A 354 -18.43 2.46 -41.38
C LYS A 354 -17.34 1.74 -42.17
N ILE A 355 -17.50 0.43 -42.33
CA ILE A 355 -16.66 -0.37 -43.21
C ILE A 355 -17.07 -0.06 -44.65
N GLY A 356 -16.14 0.50 -45.42
CA GLY A 356 -16.30 0.64 -46.86
C GLY A 356 -15.28 1.63 -47.43
N GLU A 357 -14.15 1.12 -47.92
CA GLU A 357 -13.62 1.42 -49.26
C GLU A 357 -12.31 0.64 -49.49
N ASP A 358 -12.21 0.02 -50.66
CA ASP A 358 -11.12 -0.87 -51.09
C ASP A 358 -9.77 -0.13 -51.26
N LEU A 359 -8.69 -0.83 -50.88
CA LEU A 359 -7.31 -0.37 -50.93
C LEU A 359 -6.79 -0.23 -52.37
N GLY A 360 -6.31 0.96 -52.72
CA GLY A 360 -5.47 1.18 -53.91
C GLY A 360 -3.99 1.31 -53.52
N ASP A 361 -3.11 0.70 -54.32
CA ASP A 361 -1.66 0.52 -54.13
C ASP A 361 -0.83 1.81 -54.02
N ASN A 362 -1.04 2.63 -53.00
CA ASN A 362 -0.12 3.70 -52.66
C ASN A 362 0.33 3.59 -51.21
N ILE A 363 1.64 3.73 -51.03
CA ILE A 363 2.33 3.60 -49.75
C ILE A 363 1.89 4.76 -48.86
N ASP A 364 0.97 4.48 -47.94
CA ASP A 364 0.48 5.45 -46.98
C ASP A 364 1.26 5.38 -45.66
N ILE A 365 1.54 6.56 -45.10
CA ILE A 365 2.26 6.73 -43.84
C ILE A 365 1.32 6.36 -42.70
N ILE A 366 1.65 5.26 -42.00
CA ILE A 366 0.97 4.82 -40.79
C ILE A 366 1.54 5.64 -39.62
N SER A 367 0.73 6.51 -39.02
CA SER A 367 1.11 7.23 -37.81
C SER A 367 0.85 6.35 -36.59
N THR A 368 1.91 5.91 -35.91
CA THR A 368 1.87 5.24 -34.61
C THR A 368 1.69 6.22 -33.43
N ALA A 369 1.39 7.49 -33.69
CA ALA A 369 1.39 8.55 -32.68
C ALA A 369 0.45 8.31 -31.48
N ASN A 370 -0.60 7.49 -31.62
CA ASN A 370 -1.47 7.15 -30.50
C ASN A 370 -0.85 6.16 -29.50
N PHE A 371 0.26 5.51 -29.83
CA PHE A 371 0.99 4.62 -28.92
C PHE A 371 2.08 5.35 -28.12
N GLU A 372 2.60 6.46 -28.61
CA GLU A 372 3.73 7.16 -27.97
C GLU A 372 3.31 8.37 -27.11
N GLU A 373 2.16 9.00 -27.38
CA GLU A 373 1.65 10.09 -26.52
C GLU A 373 1.25 9.61 -25.10
N PHE A 374 1.15 8.28 -24.89
CA PHE A 374 0.85 7.69 -23.58
C PHE A 374 2.07 7.37 -22.71
N VAL A 375 3.29 7.44 -23.26
CA VAL A 375 4.53 7.17 -22.50
C VAL A 375 5.23 8.46 -22.05
N GLU A 376 4.95 9.61 -22.67
CA GLU A 376 5.72 10.86 -22.48
C GLU A 376 5.03 11.97 -21.66
N LEU A 377 4.06 11.65 -20.79
CA LEU A 377 3.49 12.61 -19.82
C LEU A 377 4.02 12.42 -18.39
N GLN A 378 5.22 11.86 -18.24
CA GLN A 378 6.06 12.06 -17.05
C GLN A 378 7.24 12.97 -17.40
N GLU A 379 7.11 14.23 -16.96
CA GLU A 379 8.12 15.30 -16.84
C GLU A 379 8.50 16.16 -18.08
N PRO A 380 8.41 17.52 -17.97
CA PRO A 380 8.79 18.44 -19.03
C PRO A 380 10.25 18.89 -18.86
N SER A 381 11.23 18.06 -19.20
CA SER A 381 12.64 18.51 -19.18
C SER A 381 13.62 17.65 -19.99
N SER A 382 13.29 17.23 -21.21
CA SER A 382 14.34 16.93 -22.21
C SER A 382 13.77 16.90 -23.63
N VAL A 383 13.71 18.08 -24.23
CA VAL A 383 13.67 18.19 -25.69
C VAL A 383 15.08 17.84 -26.19
N CYS A 384 15.30 16.68 -26.78
CA CYS A 384 16.18 16.51 -27.96
C CYS A 384 16.28 15.05 -28.47
N GLU A 385 16.26 14.94 -29.81
CA GLU A 385 16.61 13.79 -30.67
C GLU A 385 15.52 12.76 -31.01
N ARG A 386 14.72 13.14 -32.02
CA ARG A 386 13.83 12.26 -32.81
C ARG A 386 14.66 11.40 -33.76
N THR A 387 14.56 10.07 -33.66
CA THR A 387 15.02 9.14 -34.71
C THR A 387 13.82 8.58 -35.48
N TYR A 388 13.65 9.02 -36.72
CA TYR A 388 12.68 8.45 -37.66
C TYR A 388 13.30 7.22 -38.35
N TRP A 389 12.69 6.05 -38.23
CA TRP A 389 13.05 4.90 -39.07
C TRP A 389 12.46 5.06 -40.48
N ARG A 390 13.34 5.17 -41.47
CA ARG A 390 13.00 5.21 -42.89
C ARG A 390 13.07 3.80 -43.46
N LEU A 391 11.92 3.18 -43.71
CA LEU A 391 11.85 1.87 -44.36
C LEU A 391 12.05 2.06 -45.88
N ASN A 392 13.29 1.93 -46.35
CA ASN A 392 13.60 1.86 -47.78
C ASN A 392 13.34 0.43 -48.28
N LYS A 393 12.28 0.24 -49.06
CA LYS A 393 12.15 -0.91 -49.96
C LYS A 393 13.04 -0.67 -51.17
N ASP A 394 14.30 -1.06 -51.09
CA ASP A 394 15.14 -1.44 -52.24
C ASP A 394 16.49 -1.96 -51.71
N LEU A 395 16.52 -3.24 -51.33
CA LEU A 395 17.75 -4.05 -51.27
C LEU A 395 17.31 -5.52 -51.47
N PRO A 396 17.84 -6.22 -52.49
CA PRO A 396 17.46 -7.60 -52.77
C PRO A 396 18.21 -8.57 -51.84
N SER A 397 17.51 -9.63 -51.45
CA SER A 397 18.01 -10.99 -51.14
C SER A 397 19.48 -11.11 -50.71
N ARG A 398 19.72 -11.37 -49.42
CA ARG A 398 20.65 -12.39 -48.91
C ARG A 398 20.80 -12.30 -47.38
N CYS A 399 20.99 -13.48 -46.78
CA CYS A 399 21.49 -13.74 -45.43
C CYS A 399 20.47 -13.56 -44.29
N PHE A 400 20.20 -14.53 -43.41
CA PHE A 400 20.64 -15.91 -43.28
C PHE A 400 19.65 -16.57 -42.31
N ASP A 401 19.19 -17.77 -42.67
CA ASP A 401 18.72 -18.78 -41.73
C ASP A 401 19.74 -18.95 -40.61
N GLN A 402 19.32 -19.06 -39.35
CA GLN A 402 19.94 -20.00 -38.41
C GLN A 402 19.08 -20.17 -37.15
N THR A 403 18.20 -21.15 -37.20
CA THR A 403 17.84 -21.96 -36.03
C THR A 403 18.38 -23.37 -36.25
N GLN A 404 19.02 -23.87 -35.19
CA GLN A 404 19.21 -25.26 -34.78
C GLN A 404 20.43 -26.08 -35.25
N ASN A 405 21.19 -26.45 -34.22
CA ASN A 405 21.81 -27.75 -33.94
C ASN A 405 23.04 -28.21 -34.75
N ILE A 406 24.06 -28.56 -33.96
CA ILE A 406 25.40 -29.13 -34.21
C ILE A 406 26.49 -28.08 -34.43
#